data_AF-A0A8I6WCZ1-F1
#
_entry.id   AF-A0A8I6WCZ1-F1
#
_cell.length_a   1.000
_cell.length_b   1.000
_cell.length_c   1.000
_cell.angle_alpha   90.00
_cell.angle_beta   90.00
_cell.angle_gamma   90.00
#
_symmetry.space_group_name_H-M   'P 1'
#
loop_
_entity.id
_entity.type
_entity.pdbx_description
1 polymer ?
#
loop_
_entity_poly.entity_id
_entity_poly.type
_entity_poly.pdbx_seq_one_letter_code
_entity_poly.pdbx_strand_id
1 'polypeptide(L)'
;MIIVDVALFTNARSMGAGVVMREHSGSCIVCCGIGVPEVILPELAEAIAIQRGLQFALSEGLQEVLLASGCLTVVQRINSPSLDRSICGPVIQDIKQLRALFISCSIFHVRREQNVVAHLLARSCNQLECRVWRGVSPECIRETICMDIIP
;
A
#
# COMPACT_ATOMS: atom_id res chain seq x y z
N MET A 1 -0.42 11.53 -3.24
CA MET A 1 -0.84 10.20 -3.76
C MET A 1 -0.10 9.11 -2.97
N ILE A 2 -0.79 8.01 -2.67
CA ILE A 2 -0.22 6.84 -1.99
C ILE A 2 -0.33 5.66 -2.95
N ILE A 3 0.75 4.91 -3.10
CA ILE A 3 0.78 3.70 -3.91
C ILE A 3 1.19 2.56 -3.01
N VAL A 4 0.44 1.46 -3.04
CA VAL A 4 0.75 0.26 -2.28
C VAL A 4 0.91 -0.95 -3.19
N ASP A 5 1.85 -1.83 -2.85
CA ASP A 5 1.98 -3.15 -3.46
C ASP A 5 2.53 -4.17 -2.47
N VAL A 6 2.43 -5.45 -2.85
CA VAL A 6 2.87 -6.56 -2.02
C VAL A 6 3.78 -7.54 -2.75
N ALA A 7 4.70 -8.13 -2.00
CA ALA A 7 5.53 -9.25 -2.41
C ALA A 7 5.27 -10.43 -1.47
N LEU A 8 4.84 -11.58 -2.00
CA LEU A 8 4.65 -12.80 -1.22
C LEU A 8 5.94 -13.62 -1.19
N PHE A 9 6.33 -14.06 0.00
CA PHE A 9 7.47 -14.93 0.25
C PHE A 9 6.94 -16.30 0.68
N THR A 10 6.57 -17.14 -0.29
CA THR A 10 5.86 -18.42 -0.07
C THR A 10 6.62 -19.38 0.84
N ASN A 11 7.93 -19.52 0.66
CA ASN A 11 8.77 -20.43 1.45
C ASN A 11 8.77 -20.08 2.94
N ALA A 12 8.61 -18.80 3.27
CA ALA A 12 8.58 -18.32 4.64
C ALA A 12 7.18 -17.97 5.14
N ARG A 13 6.16 -18.22 4.30
CA ARG A 13 4.75 -17.93 4.59
C ARG A 13 4.53 -16.51 5.08
N SER A 14 5.10 -15.53 4.39
CA SER A 14 5.05 -14.12 4.80
C SER A 14 4.88 -13.20 3.60
N MET A 15 4.58 -11.93 3.85
CA MET A 15 4.55 -10.89 2.83
C MET A 15 5.47 -9.72 3.18
N GLY A 16 5.90 -9.00 2.16
CA GLY A 16 6.38 -7.62 2.25
C GLY A 16 5.33 -6.69 1.65
N ALA A 17 5.07 -5.55 2.28
CA ALA A 17 4.29 -4.45 1.73
C ALA A 17 5.18 -3.25 1.47
N GLY A 18 5.09 -2.69 0.27
CA GLY A 18 5.69 -1.41 -0.08
C GLY A 18 4.61 -0.33 -0.11
N VAL A 19 4.84 0.77 0.61
CA VAL A 19 3.98 1.96 0.59
C VAL A 19 4.83 3.13 0.14
N VAL A 20 4.40 3.83 -0.90
CA VAL A 20 5.09 4.98 -1.47
C VAL A 20 4.14 6.18 -1.43
N MET A 21 4.52 7.21 -0.67
CA MET A 21 3.79 8.48 -0.59
C MET A 21 4.49 9.54 -1.42
N ARG A 22 3.76 10.10 -2.37
CA ARG A 22 4.21 11.18 -3.23
C ARG A 22 3.41 12.45 -3.02
N GLU A 23 4.13 13.55 -3.07
CA GLU A 23 3.54 14.89 -3.15
C GLU A 23 3.04 15.15 -4.57
N HIS A 24 2.21 16.19 -4.74
CA HIS A 24 1.73 16.63 -6.06
C HIS A 24 2.87 17.03 -7.01
N SER A 25 4.04 17.40 -6.46
CA SER A 25 5.25 17.70 -7.22
C SER A 25 5.96 16.46 -7.79
N GLY A 26 5.50 15.25 -7.45
CA GLY A 26 6.10 13.98 -7.88
C GLY A 26 7.23 13.46 -6.97
N SER A 27 7.66 14.23 -5.97
CA SER A 27 8.69 13.80 -5.02
C SER A 27 8.19 12.70 -4.08
N CYS A 28 8.94 11.60 -3.86
CA CYS A 28 8.64 10.69 -2.71
C CYS A 28 8.96 11.46 -1.44
N ILE A 29 7.93 11.65 -0.63
CA ILE A 29 8.04 12.25 0.69
C ILE A 29 8.44 11.16 1.67
N VAL A 30 7.72 10.03 1.60
CA VAL A 30 7.86 8.94 2.56
C VAL A 30 7.59 7.60 1.89
N CYS A 31 8.50 6.67 2.10
CA CYS A 31 8.43 5.33 1.56
C CYS A 31 8.52 4.36 2.77
N CYS A 32 7.71 3.29 2.83
CA CYS A 32 7.64 2.35 3.96
C CYS A 32 7.60 0.89 3.48
N GLY A 33 8.39 0.05 4.13
CA GLY A 33 8.46 -1.39 3.91
C GLY A 33 8.03 -2.16 5.15
N ILE A 34 7.09 -3.10 5.02
CA ILE A 34 6.54 -3.86 6.17
C ILE A 34 6.53 -5.35 5.88
N GLY A 35 7.21 -6.14 6.73
CA GLY A 35 7.07 -7.59 6.76
C GLY A 35 5.88 -8.05 7.61
N VAL A 36 5.05 -8.97 7.09
CA VAL A 36 3.94 -9.57 7.84
C VAL A 36 4.00 -11.10 7.72
N PRO A 37 4.14 -11.84 8.83
CA PRO A 37 4.15 -13.30 8.81
C PRO A 37 2.75 -13.88 8.61
N GLU A 38 2.70 -15.16 8.24
CA GLU A 38 1.49 -15.98 8.05
C GLU A 38 0.50 -15.51 6.98
N VAL A 39 0.91 -14.58 6.11
CA VAL A 39 0.10 -14.13 4.97
C VAL A 39 0.54 -14.86 3.71
N ILE A 40 -0.37 -15.67 3.16
CA ILE A 40 -0.15 -16.43 1.92
C ILE A 40 -1.14 -16.08 0.81
N LEU A 41 -2.24 -15.39 1.13
CA LEU A 41 -3.28 -15.06 0.18
C LEU A 41 -3.02 -13.67 -0.43
N PRO A 42 -2.91 -13.56 -1.77
CA PRO A 42 -2.64 -12.28 -2.44
C PRO A 42 -3.66 -11.18 -2.10
N GLU A 43 -4.96 -11.49 -2.11
CA GLU A 43 -6.01 -10.51 -1.79
C GLU A 43 -5.93 -10.01 -0.35
N LEU A 44 -5.61 -10.90 0.60
CA LEU A 44 -5.43 -10.53 2.00
C LEU A 44 -4.18 -9.66 2.18
N ALA A 45 -3.09 -10.01 1.51
CA ALA A 45 -1.86 -9.23 1.53
C ALA A 45 -2.10 -7.80 1.03
N GLU A 46 -2.78 -7.67 -0.11
CA GLU A 46 -3.17 -6.38 -0.69
C GLU A 46 -4.06 -5.57 0.25
N ALA A 47 -5.07 -6.19 0.86
CA ALA A 47 -5.91 -5.53 1.85
C ALA A 47 -5.09 -5.02 3.06
N ILE A 48 -4.18 -5.85 3.58
CA ILE A 48 -3.28 -5.44 4.67
C ILE A 48 -2.38 -4.28 4.23
N ALA A 49 -1.82 -4.31 3.03
CA ALA A 49 -0.99 -3.23 2.51
C ALA A 49 -1.75 -1.90 2.40
N ILE A 50 -3.00 -1.94 1.92
CA ILE A 50 -3.88 -0.76 1.90
C ILE A 50 -4.14 -0.25 3.33
N GLN A 51 -4.49 -1.15 4.26
CA GLN A 51 -4.75 -0.80 5.65
C GLN A 51 -3.52 -0.11 6.28
N ARG A 52 -2.33 -0.69 6.10
CA ARG A 52 -1.07 -0.11 6.57
C ARG A 52 -0.75 1.22 5.90
N GLY A 53 -1.00 1.34 4.61
CA GLY A 53 -0.83 2.60 3.87
C GLY A 53 -1.68 3.74 4.43
N LEU A 54 -2.95 3.47 4.77
CA LEU A 54 -3.83 4.45 5.40
C LEU A 54 -3.40 4.79 6.83
N GLN A 55 -3.06 3.80 7.65
CA GLN A 55 -2.54 4.03 9.00
C GLN A 55 -1.29 4.91 8.96
N PHE A 56 -0.40 4.63 8.00
CA PHE A 56 0.81 5.39 7.82
C PHE A 56 0.51 6.83 7.38
N ALA A 57 -0.46 7.02 6.48
CA ALA A 57 -0.88 8.35 6.03
C ALA A 57 -1.41 9.22 7.19
N LEU A 58 -2.21 8.63 8.08
CA LEU A 58 -2.67 9.30 9.29
C LEU A 58 -1.50 9.66 10.21
N SER A 59 -0.50 8.78 10.36
CA SER A 59 0.67 9.06 11.20
C SER A 59 1.57 10.17 10.65
N GLU A 60 1.58 10.37 9.34
CA GLU A 60 2.27 11.48 8.66
C GLU A 60 1.39 12.75 8.60
N GLY A 61 0.20 12.74 9.21
CA GLY A 61 -0.69 13.91 9.31
C GLY A 61 -1.48 14.23 8.03
N LEU A 62 -1.52 13.32 7.05
CA LEU A 62 -2.25 13.53 5.81
C LEU A 62 -3.76 13.52 6.07
N GLN A 63 -4.47 14.52 5.53
CA GLN A 63 -5.92 14.67 5.66
C GLN A 63 -6.68 14.36 4.36
N GLU A 64 -5.99 14.45 3.22
CA GLU A 64 -6.54 14.18 1.90
C GLU A 64 -5.66 13.13 1.19
N VAL A 65 -6.27 11.99 0.86
CA VAL A 65 -5.55 10.82 0.37
C VAL A 65 -6.17 10.28 -0.92
N LEU A 66 -5.29 10.04 -1.89
CA LEU A 66 -5.60 9.28 -3.11
C LEU A 66 -4.70 8.04 -3.09
N LEU A 67 -5.27 6.86 -2.81
CA LEU A 67 -4.55 5.60 -2.64
C LEU A 67 -4.80 4.64 -3.82
N ALA A 68 -3.72 4.16 -4.41
CA ALA A 68 -3.69 3.22 -5.53
C ALA A 68 -3.23 1.82 -5.07
N SER A 69 -3.95 0.77 -5.48
CA SER A 69 -3.56 -0.64 -5.30
C SER A 69 -3.61 -1.39 -6.64
N GLY A 70 -2.76 -2.42 -6.78
CA GLY A 70 -2.75 -3.32 -7.93
C GLY A 70 -3.86 -4.38 -7.93
N CYS A 71 -4.71 -4.42 -6.90
CA CYS A 71 -5.73 -5.46 -6.74
C CYS A 71 -7.15 -4.94 -6.94
N LEU A 72 -7.68 -5.08 -8.17
CA LEU A 72 -9.02 -4.61 -8.53
C LEU A 72 -10.11 -5.19 -7.62
N THR A 73 -10.04 -6.48 -7.30
CA THR A 73 -11.03 -7.17 -6.45
C THR A 73 -11.11 -6.55 -5.07
N VAL A 74 -9.96 -6.26 -4.45
CA VAL A 74 -9.89 -5.64 -3.11
C VAL A 74 -10.43 -4.21 -3.17
N VAL A 75 -10.03 -3.43 -4.17
CA VAL A 75 -10.54 -2.06 -4.39
C VAL A 75 -12.07 -2.06 -4.53
N GLN A 76 -12.63 -2.98 -5.33
CA GLN A 76 -14.08 -3.10 -5.49
C GLN A 76 -14.79 -3.46 -4.18
N ARG A 77 -14.23 -4.38 -3.38
CA ARG A 77 -14.79 -4.75 -2.07
C ARG A 77 -14.77 -3.59 -1.06
N ILE A 78 -13.70 -2.80 -1.04
CA ILE A 78 -13.59 -1.59 -0.20
C ILE A 78 -14.63 -0.54 -0.62
N ASN A 79 -14.83 -0.35 -1.92
CA ASN A 79 -15.76 0.66 -2.43
C ASN A 79 -17.22 0.20 -2.43
N SER A 80 -17.48 -1.10 -2.28
CA SER A 80 -18.83 -1.64 -2.13
C SER A 80 -19.45 -1.22 -0.80
N PRO A 81 -20.73 -0.78 -0.78
CA PRO A 81 -21.44 -0.52 0.48
C PRO A 81 -21.77 -1.81 1.25
N SER A 82 -21.72 -2.97 0.58
CA SER A 82 -22.06 -4.25 1.17
C SER A 82 -21.00 -4.73 2.16
N LEU A 83 -21.44 -5.54 3.14
CA LEU A 83 -20.55 -6.28 4.01
C LEU A 83 -19.80 -7.35 3.20
N ASP A 84 -18.48 -7.37 3.32
CA ASP A 84 -17.64 -8.41 2.74
C ASP A 84 -17.61 -9.62 3.69
N ARG A 85 -18.07 -10.78 3.19
CA ARG A 85 -18.14 -12.05 3.93
C ARG A 85 -16.96 -12.98 3.63
N SER A 86 -15.96 -12.53 2.88
CA SER A 86 -14.74 -13.27 2.59
C SER A 86 -13.79 -13.24 3.79
N ILE A 87 -12.69 -13.99 3.67
CA ILE A 87 -11.58 -13.95 4.64
C ILE A 87 -10.96 -12.54 4.78
N CYS A 88 -11.09 -11.69 3.76
CA CYS A 88 -10.62 -10.30 3.82
C CYS A 88 -11.60 -9.39 4.57
N GLY A 89 -12.83 -9.84 4.83
CA GLY A 89 -13.93 -9.03 5.37
C GLY A 89 -13.57 -8.16 6.58
N PRO A 90 -12.92 -8.72 7.62
CA PRO A 90 -12.48 -7.92 8.76
C PRO A 90 -11.53 -6.78 8.38
N VAL A 91 -10.50 -7.07 7.57
CA VAL A 91 -9.53 -6.06 7.11
C VAL A 91 -10.20 -5.01 6.22
N ILE A 92 -11.12 -5.43 5.34
CA ILE A 92 -11.90 -4.52 4.50
C ILE A 92 -12.75 -3.57 5.35
N GLN A 93 -13.35 -4.08 6.42
CA GLN A 93 -14.14 -3.27 7.34
C GLN A 93 -13.27 -2.24 8.08
N ASP A 94 -12.09 -2.63 8.54
CA ASP A 94 -11.12 -1.73 9.16
C ASP A 94 -10.66 -0.63 8.18
N ILE A 95 -10.41 -0.97 6.92
CA ILE A 95 -10.06 -0.01 5.87
C ILE A 95 -11.18 1.02 5.68
N LYS A 96 -12.45 0.57 5.66
CA LYS A 96 -13.60 1.47 5.54
C LYS A 96 -13.70 2.44 6.72
N GLN A 97 -13.38 1.98 7.93
CA GLN A 97 -13.34 2.81 9.13
C GLN A 97 -12.17 3.82 9.08
N LEU A 98 -10.96 3.37 8.73
CA LEU A 98 -9.80 4.24 8.54
C LEU A 98 -10.06 5.32 7.51
N ARG A 99 -10.72 4.98 6.39
CA ARG A 99 -11.10 5.92 5.33
C ARG A 99 -11.94 7.09 5.86
N ALA A 100 -12.78 6.85 6.86
CA ALA A 100 -13.65 7.88 7.46
C ALA A 100 -12.92 8.86 8.38
N LEU A 101 -11.65 8.60 8.70
CA LEU A 101 -10.81 9.50 9.52
C LEU A 101 -10.16 10.62 8.71
N PHE A 102 -10.20 10.53 7.38
CA PHE A 102 -9.68 11.55 6.46
C PHE A 102 -10.78 12.55 6.08
N ILE A 103 -10.39 13.79 5.77
CA ILE A 103 -11.29 14.77 5.14
C ILE A 103 -11.74 14.25 3.77
N SER A 104 -10.81 13.69 3.00
CA SER A 104 -11.07 13.05 1.72
C SER A 104 -10.17 11.84 1.56
N CYS A 105 -10.74 10.68 1.23
CA CYS A 105 -9.94 9.50 0.91
C CYS A 105 -10.58 8.69 -0.21
N SER A 106 -9.87 8.60 -1.34
CA SER A 106 -10.27 7.82 -2.51
C SER A 106 -9.31 6.67 -2.73
N ILE A 107 -9.86 5.46 -2.95
CA ILE A 107 -9.11 4.23 -3.17
C ILE A 107 -9.48 3.69 -4.54
N PHE A 108 -8.49 3.48 -5.40
CA PHE A 108 -8.68 3.08 -6.80
C PHE A 108 -7.63 2.08 -7.25
N HIS A 109 -7.92 1.44 -8.38
CA HIS A 109 -7.07 0.43 -8.96
C HIS A 109 -6.11 1.04 -9.99
N VAL A 110 -4.84 0.64 -9.94
CA VAL A 110 -3.84 0.94 -10.96
C VAL A 110 -3.28 -0.36 -11.53
N ARG A 111 -2.81 -0.33 -12.78
CA ARG A 111 -2.19 -1.51 -13.36
C ARG A 111 -0.80 -1.73 -12.77
N ARG A 112 -0.31 -2.98 -12.79
CA ARG A 112 1.01 -3.33 -12.23
C ARG A 112 2.15 -2.54 -12.84
N GLU A 113 2.07 -2.19 -14.12
CA GLU A 113 3.09 -1.41 -14.81
C GLU A 113 3.23 0.02 -14.26
N GLN A 114 2.20 0.50 -13.55
CA GLN A 114 2.16 1.81 -12.87
C GLN A 114 2.46 1.69 -11.37
N ASN A 115 2.85 0.49 -10.91
CA ASN A 115 3.08 0.18 -9.50
C ASN A 115 4.48 -0.38 -9.24
N VAL A 116 5.42 -0.18 -10.16
CA VAL A 116 6.75 -0.81 -10.12
C VAL A 116 7.53 -0.37 -8.89
N VAL A 117 7.41 0.89 -8.47
CA VAL A 117 8.15 1.42 -7.32
C VAL A 117 7.70 0.77 -6.01
N ALA A 118 6.40 0.68 -5.75
CA ALA A 118 5.92 0.01 -4.54
C ALA A 118 6.20 -1.50 -4.59
N HIS A 119 6.17 -2.11 -5.77
CA HIS A 119 6.56 -3.51 -5.97
C HIS A 119 8.01 -3.80 -5.56
N LEU A 120 8.95 -2.99 -6.08
CA LEU A 120 10.37 -3.10 -5.76
C LEU A 120 10.62 -2.89 -4.26
N LEU A 121 9.93 -1.91 -3.66
CA LEU A 121 10.00 -1.68 -2.23
C LEU A 121 9.49 -2.90 -1.45
N ALA A 122 8.32 -3.43 -1.79
CA ALA A 122 7.72 -4.61 -1.17
C ALA A 122 8.68 -5.82 -1.20
N ARG A 123 9.34 -6.05 -2.32
CA ARG A 123 10.33 -7.14 -2.47
C ARG A 123 11.59 -6.94 -1.64
N SER A 124 11.97 -5.70 -1.35
CA SER A 124 13.13 -5.38 -0.51
C SER A 124 12.84 -5.51 0.99
N CYS A 125 11.57 -5.66 1.37
CA CYS A 125 11.16 -5.83 2.76
C CYS A 125 11.50 -7.22 3.25
N ASN A 126 12.29 -7.30 4.32
CA ASN A 126 12.44 -8.54 5.05
C ASN A 126 11.23 -8.74 5.99
N GLN A 127 10.97 -9.98 6.36
CA GLN A 127 9.70 -10.47 6.93
C GLN A 127 9.34 -9.89 8.30
N LEU A 128 10.24 -9.16 8.93
CA LEU A 128 10.15 -8.72 10.33
C LEU A 128 10.52 -7.25 10.55
N GLU A 129 10.90 -6.52 9.51
CA GLU A 129 11.36 -5.14 9.68
C GLU A 129 10.38 -4.15 9.05
N CYS A 130 9.94 -3.20 9.87
CA CYS A 130 9.32 -1.97 9.40
C CYS A 130 10.43 -0.95 9.14
N ARG A 131 10.61 -0.55 7.87
CA ARG A 131 11.60 0.46 7.49
C ARG A 131 10.88 1.66 6.89
N VAL A 132 11.18 2.85 7.39
CA VAL A 132 10.61 4.10 6.92
C VAL A 132 11.73 5.01 6.41
N TRP A 133 11.59 5.49 5.19
CA TRP A 133 12.50 6.45 4.57
C TRP A 133 11.77 7.77 4.37
N ARG A 134 12.27 8.85 4.98
CA ARG A 134 11.72 10.23 4.88
C ARG A 134 12.70 11.13 4.15
N GLY A 135 12.25 11.81 3.09
CA GLY A 135 13.08 12.74 2.30
C GLY A 135 14.25 12.09 1.55
N VAL A 136 14.38 10.76 1.59
CA VAL A 136 15.39 9.99 0.87
C VAL A 136 14.73 8.74 0.28
N SER A 137 15.20 8.31 -0.89
CA SER A 137 14.74 7.07 -1.53
C SER A 137 15.69 5.92 -1.22
N PRO A 138 15.21 4.73 -0.81
CA PRO A 138 16.06 3.56 -0.67
C PRO A 138 16.69 3.17 -2.02
N GLU A 139 17.87 2.55 -1.97
CA GLU A 139 18.62 2.17 -3.16
C GLU A 139 17.80 1.33 -4.14
N CYS A 140 16.93 0.45 -3.62
CA CYS A 140 16.09 -0.43 -4.43
C CYS A 140 15.07 0.28 -5.32
N ILE A 141 14.72 1.54 -5.05
CA ILE A 141 13.74 2.31 -5.84
C ILE A 141 14.30 3.62 -6.41
N ARG A 142 15.55 3.96 -6.09
CA ARG A 142 16.13 5.28 -6.39
C ARG A 142 16.10 5.64 -7.87
N GLU A 143 16.28 4.68 -8.76
CA GLU A 143 16.27 4.91 -10.22
C GLU A 143 14.85 4.92 -10.80
N THR A 144 13.96 4.08 -10.26
CA THR A 144 12.60 3.92 -10.77
C THR A 144 11.68 5.05 -10.31
N ILE A 145 11.93 5.62 -9.12
CA ILE A 145 11.07 6.63 -8.53
C ILE A 145 11.03 7.94 -9.33
N CYS A 146 12.11 8.27 -10.05
CA CYS A 146 12.17 9.44 -10.93
C CYS A 146 11.46 9.24 -12.27
N MET A 147 11.20 7.99 -12.68
CA MET A 147 10.61 7.64 -13.97
C MET A 147 9.11 7.34 -13.89
N ASP A 148 8.60 7.21 -12.67
CA ASP A 148 7.24 6.75 -12.41
C ASP A 148 6.27 7.94 -12.37
N ILE A 149 5.81 8.35 -13.55
CA ILE A 149 4.80 9.39 -13.73
C ILE A 149 3.43 8.70 -13.73
N ILE A 150 2.71 8.80 -12.62
CA ILE A 150 1.31 8.37 -12.55
C ILE A 150 0.46 9.63 -12.74
N PRO A 151 -0.42 9.66 -13.76
CA PRO A 151 -1.26 10.82 -14.05
C PRO A 151 -2.30 11.09 -12.97
#